data_AF-A0A6B1D553-F1
#
_entry.id   AF-A0A6B1D553-F1
#
_cell.length_a   1.000
_cell.length_b   1.000
_cell.length_c   1.000
_cell.angle_alpha   90.00
_cell.angle_beta   90.00
_cell.angle_gamma   90.00
#
_symmetry.space_group_name_H-M   'P 1'
#
loop_
_entity.id
_entity.type
_entity.pdbx_description
1 polymer ?
#
loop_
_entity_poly.entity_id
_entity_poly.type
_entity_poly.pdbx_seq_one_letter_code
_entity_poly.pdbx_strand_id
1 'polypeptide(L)'
;MTLHFHPKSSEPPGKIIALDVGDARIGVAACDPLRLTVRPLRTLRRRNRRTDFDALAQVIVEEEAVLIVCGLPYNMDGSEGPQARKIRNWAARFTRALRNIRGREVPLVFWDERLSSFAADEWIAEGGSPAAGQDAVAAAVILRSYLDEQRSCR
;
A
#
# COMPACT_ATOMS: atom_id res chain seq x y z
N MET A 1 -1.68 23.75 5.52
CA MET A 1 -2.12 22.42 6.01
C MET A 1 -0.88 21.55 5.99
N THR A 2 -0.20 21.50 7.13
CA THR A 2 1.19 21.06 7.27
C THR A 2 1.31 19.55 7.01
N LEU A 3 2.12 19.17 6.02
CA LEU A 3 2.54 17.80 5.81
C LEU A 3 3.49 17.44 6.95
N HIS A 4 3.00 16.71 7.95
CA HIS A 4 3.86 16.19 8.99
C HIS A 4 4.54 14.91 8.50
N PHE A 5 5.82 15.04 8.16
CA PHE A 5 6.76 13.93 8.16
C PHE A 5 6.96 13.51 9.64
N HIS A 6 6.53 12.31 10.01
CA HIS A 6 6.81 11.72 11.34
C HIS A 6 7.57 10.42 11.13
N PRO A 7 8.87 10.33 11.48
CA PRO A 7 9.48 9.05 11.75
C PRO A 7 9.62 8.83 13.26
N LYS A 8 9.36 7.56 13.62
CA LYS A 8 9.82 6.76 14.79
C LYS A 8 8.86 6.55 15.98
N SER A 9 8.56 5.25 16.15
CA SER A 9 8.19 4.54 17.39
C SER A 9 6.78 4.66 17.98
N SER A 10 5.71 4.47 17.18
CA SER A 10 4.39 4.11 17.76
C SER A 10 3.41 3.44 16.79
N GLU A 11 3.88 2.72 15.78
CA GLU A 11 2.94 2.01 14.92
C GLU A 11 2.36 0.80 15.65
N PRO A 12 1.02 0.59 15.59
CA PRO A 12 0.40 -0.53 16.27
C PRO A 12 0.98 -1.85 15.76
N PRO A 13 1.32 -2.81 16.64
CA PRO A 13 1.82 -4.11 16.21
C PRO A 13 0.76 -4.82 15.35
N GLY A 14 1.22 -5.66 14.41
CA GLY A 14 0.35 -6.41 13.51
C GLY A 14 0.62 -6.15 12.04
N LYS A 15 -0.30 -6.70 11.22
CA LYS A 15 -0.17 -6.76 9.76
C LYS A 15 -0.39 -5.40 9.11
N ILE A 16 0.44 -5.09 8.12
CA ILE A 16 0.33 -3.92 7.25
C ILE A 16 -0.12 -4.41 5.88
N ILE A 17 -1.04 -3.67 5.25
CA ILE A 17 -1.37 -3.83 3.83
C ILE A 17 -0.72 -2.72 3.02
N ALA A 18 -0.16 -3.06 1.86
CA ALA A 18 0.22 -2.08 0.85
C ALA A 18 -0.73 -2.09 -0.35
N LEU A 19 -0.94 -0.89 -0.91
CA LEU A 19 -1.76 -0.64 -2.08
C LEU A 19 -0.93 0.06 -3.17
N ASP A 20 -0.93 -0.54 -4.36
CA ASP A 20 -0.50 0.11 -5.60
C ASP A 20 -1.75 0.51 -6.39
N VAL A 21 -2.03 1.81 -6.49
CA VAL A 21 -3.31 2.33 -7.03
C VAL A 21 -3.13 2.85 -8.46
N GLY A 22 -3.32 1.96 -9.42
CA GLY A 22 -3.40 2.29 -10.85
C GLY A 22 -4.80 2.74 -11.29
N ASP A 23 -4.92 3.26 -12.51
CA ASP A 23 -6.19 3.71 -13.08
C ASP A 23 -7.20 2.56 -13.30
N ALA A 24 -6.71 1.38 -13.71
CA ALA A 24 -7.54 0.21 -14.02
C ALA A 24 -7.51 -0.89 -12.95
N ARG A 25 -6.47 -0.94 -12.12
CA ARG A 25 -6.19 -2.03 -11.20
C ARG A 25 -5.63 -1.50 -9.89
N ILE A 26 -5.81 -2.27 -8.82
CA ILE A 26 -5.20 -2.00 -7.52
C ILE A 26 -4.45 -3.26 -7.09
N GLY A 27 -3.15 -3.15 -6.99
CA GLY A 27 -2.31 -4.17 -6.39
C GLY A 27 -2.47 -4.18 -4.87
N VAL A 28 -2.55 -5.36 -4.28
CA VAL A 28 -2.66 -5.51 -2.82
C VAL A 28 -1.63 -6.52 -2.32
N ALA A 29 -0.87 -6.14 -1.31
CA ALA A 29 0.07 -7.00 -0.61
C ALA A 29 -0.07 -6.84 0.91
N ALA A 30 0.41 -7.82 1.67
CA ALA A 30 0.44 -7.78 3.12
C ALA A 30 1.73 -8.35 3.69
N CYS A 31 2.10 -7.91 4.89
CA CYS A 31 3.13 -8.56 5.67
C CYS A 31 2.54 -9.56 6.67
N ASP A 32 3.38 -10.38 7.28
CA ASP A 32 2.99 -11.15 8.47
C ASP A 32 2.92 -10.23 9.72
N PRO A 33 2.33 -10.69 10.85
CA PRO A 33 2.17 -9.88 12.05
C PRO A 33 3.49 -9.38 12.68
N LEU A 34 4.58 -10.11 12.52
CA LEU A 34 5.93 -9.71 12.96
C LEU A 34 6.60 -8.76 11.96
N ARG A 35 5.96 -8.51 10.81
CA ARG A 35 6.44 -7.66 9.72
C ARG A 35 7.79 -8.13 9.18
N LEU A 36 8.03 -9.45 9.17
CA LEU A 36 9.28 -10.06 8.74
C LEU A 36 9.30 -10.36 7.24
N THR A 37 8.17 -10.85 6.75
CA THR A 37 7.92 -11.33 5.40
C THR A 37 6.78 -10.54 4.79
N VAL A 38 6.87 -10.33 3.48
CA VAL A 38 5.84 -9.70 2.65
C VAL A 38 5.32 -10.75 1.69
N ARG A 39 4.04 -10.68 1.31
CA ARG A 39 3.47 -11.48 0.23
C ARG A 39 2.48 -10.67 -0.60
N PRO A 40 2.48 -10.83 -1.93
CA PRO A 40 1.38 -10.33 -2.77
C PRO A 40 0.11 -11.10 -2.41
N LEU A 41 -1.02 -10.40 -2.35
CA LEU A 41 -2.31 -11.02 -2.05
C LEU A 41 -3.12 -11.23 -3.32
N ARG A 42 -3.47 -10.14 -4.00
CA ARG A 42 -4.31 -10.15 -5.20
C ARG A 42 -4.28 -8.81 -5.92
N THR A 43 -4.69 -8.83 -7.17
CA THR A 43 -4.94 -7.63 -7.96
C THR A 43 -6.45 -7.42 -8.09
N LEU A 44 -6.95 -6.25 -7.69
CA LEU A 44 -8.36 -5.88 -7.85
C LEU A 44 -8.54 -5.09 -9.15
N ARG A 45 -9.47 -5.53 -10.01
CA ARG A 45 -9.85 -4.76 -11.20
C ARG A 45 -10.87 -3.70 -10.82
N ARG A 46 -10.53 -2.43 -11.05
CA ARG A 46 -11.39 -1.29 -10.73
C ARG A 46 -12.60 -1.27 -11.64
N ARG A 47 -13.78 -1.06 -11.06
CA ARG A 47 -15.06 -0.96 -11.80
C ARG A 47 -15.75 0.35 -11.47
N ASN A 48 -16.02 0.56 -10.19
CA ASN A 48 -16.57 1.80 -9.68
C ASN A 48 -16.18 1.96 -8.22
N ARG A 49 -16.20 3.21 -7.75
CA ARG A 49 -15.71 3.55 -6.41
C ARG A 49 -16.32 2.70 -5.29
N ARG A 50 -17.61 2.41 -5.34
CA ARG A 50 -18.29 1.67 -4.27
C ARG A 50 -17.79 0.24 -4.22
N THR A 51 -17.86 -0.47 -5.35
CA THR A 51 -17.42 -1.87 -5.42
C THR A 51 -15.93 -2.02 -5.11
N ASP A 52 -15.11 -1.07 -5.56
CA ASP A 52 -13.67 -1.10 -5.34
C ASP A 52 -13.35 -0.92 -3.84
N PHE A 53 -14.05 0.00 -3.16
CA PHE A 53 -13.86 0.24 -1.74
C PHE A 53 -14.40 -0.90 -0.88
N ASP A 54 -15.54 -1.49 -1.23
CA ASP A 54 -16.11 -2.62 -0.51
C ASP A 54 -15.17 -3.84 -0.59
N ALA A 55 -14.63 -4.13 -1.78
CA ALA A 55 -13.67 -5.22 -1.98
C ALA A 55 -12.36 -5.00 -1.21
N LEU A 56 -11.81 -3.78 -1.22
CA LEU A 56 -10.61 -3.45 -0.45
C LEU A 56 -10.85 -3.51 1.05
N ALA A 57 -12.00 -3.01 1.52
CA ALA A 57 -12.37 -3.05 2.93
C ALA A 57 -12.47 -4.49 3.43
N GLN A 58 -13.03 -5.38 2.61
CA GLN A 58 -13.07 -6.82 2.92
C GLN A 58 -11.66 -7.38 3.13
N VAL A 59 -10.70 -7.10 2.22
CA VAL A 59 -9.32 -7.59 2.38
C VAL A 59 -8.66 -7.03 3.64
N ILE A 60 -8.89 -5.75 3.97
CA ILE A 60 -8.36 -5.12 5.19
C ILE A 60 -8.95 -5.74 6.46
N VAL A 61 -10.22 -6.15 6.42
CA VAL A 61 -10.87 -6.85 7.53
C VAL A 61 -10.32 -8.26 7.66
N GLU A 62 -10.23 -9.02 6.56
CA GLU A 62 -9.70 -10.39 6.51
C GLU A 62 -8.26 -10.47 7.02
N GLU A 63 -7.41 -9.53 6.62
CA GLU A 63 -6.02 -9.46 7.08
C GLU A 63 -5.85 -8.74 8.42
N GLU A 64 -6.93 -8.29 9.04
CA GLU A 64 -6.90 -7.54 10.30
C GLU A 64 -5.91 -6.38 10.29
N ALA A 65 -5.74 -5.73 9.13
CA ALA A 65 -4.65 -4.79 8.94
C ALA A 65 -4.76 -3.59 9.90
N VAL A 66 -3.62 -3.23 10.47
CA VAL A 66 -3.47 -2.16 11.48
C VAL A 66 -2.95 -0.87 10.87
N LEU A 67 -2.40 -0.95 9.66
CA LEU A 67 -1.89 0.18 8.88
C LEU A 67 -2.01 -0.13 7.40
N ILE A 68 -2.27 0.91 6.61
CA ILE A 68 -2.26 0.86 5.15
C ILE A 68 -1.11 1.72 4.65
N VAL A 69 -0.29 1.17 3.76
CA VAL A 69 0.73 1.88 3.01
C VAL A 69 0.20 2.05 1.59
N CYS A 70 0.07 3.28 1.11
CA CYS A 70 -0.38 3.57 -0.25
C CYS A 70 0.80 4.15 -1.02
N GLY A 71 1.17 3.52 -2.12
CA GLY A 71 2.23 4.08 -2.96
C GLY A 71 1.81 5.40 -3.60
N LEU A 72 2.79 6.29 -3.79
CA LEU A 72 2.65 7.54 -4.51
C LEU A 72 3.76 7.68 -5.55
N PRO A 73 3.40 7.97 -6.82
CA PRO A 73 4.37 8.28 -7.86
C PRO A 73 4.84 9.72 -7.68
N TYR A 74 6.05 9.88 -7.15
CA TYR A 74 6.76 11.15 -7.16
C TYR A 74 7.50 11.34 -8.48
N ASN A 75 7.61 12.59 -8.92
CA ASN A 75 8.48 12.94 -10.02
C ASN A 75 9.96 12.76 -9.61
N MET A 76 10.86 12.70 -10.59
CA MET A 76 12.30 12.54 -10.36
C MET A 76 12.90 13.67 -9.50
N ASP A 77 12.32 14.87 -9.54
CA ASP A 77 12.69 16.01 -8.71
C ASP A 77 12.05 16.01 -7.30
N GLY A 78 11.29 14.96 -6.96
CA GLY A 78 10.57 14.82 -5.69
C GLY A 78 9.25 15.60 -5.62
N SER A 79 8.83 16.26 -6.71
CA SER A 79 7.55 16.96 -6.76
C SER A 79 6.36 15.99 -6.98
N GLU A 80 5.17 16.41 -6.54
CA GLU A 80 3.93 15.66 -6.78
C GLU A 80 3.30 16.03 -8.12
N GLY A 81 3.18 15.06 -9.01
CA GLY A 81 2.43 15.21 -10.26
C GLY A 81 0.91 15.14 -10.08
N PRO A 82 0.14 15.36 -11.17
CA PRO A 82 -1.32 15.20 -11.16
C PRO A 82 -1.80 13.82 -10.69
N GLN A 83 -1.01 12.77 -10.94
CA GLN A 83 -1.31 11.40 -10.52
C GLN A 83 -1.23 11.22 -9.00
N ALA A 84 -0.18 11.72 -8.34
CA ALA A 84 -0.07 11.71 -6.89
C ALA A 84 -1.28 12.38 -6.22
N ARG A 85 -1.70 13.54 -6.75
CA ARG A 85 -2.90 14.24 -6.26
C ARG A 85 -4.19 13.43 -6.45
N LYS A 86 -4.34 12.71 -7.56
CA LYS A 86 -5.48 11.79 -7.77
C LYS A 86 -5.49 10.68 -6.72
N ILE A 87 -4.34 10.07 -6.44
CA ILE A 87 -4.20 8.99 -5.46
C ILE A 87 -4.47 9.50 -4.05
N ARG A 88 -3.96 10.68 -3.66
CA ARG A 88 -4.29 11.30 -2.37
C ARG A 88 -5.80 11.53 -2.19
N ASN A 89 -6.46 12.06 -3.20
CA ASN A 89 -7.91 12.27 -3.18
C ASN A 89 -8.69 10.94 -3.11
N TRP A 90 -8.22 9.92 -3.81
CA TRP A 90 -8.78 8.58 -3.76
C TRP A 90 -8.62 7.97 -2.36
N ALA A 91 -7.43 8.06 -1.78
CA ALA A 91 -7.11 7.53 -0.45
C ALA A 91 -7.95 8.22 0.65
N ALA A 92 -8.11 9.54 0.60
CA ALA A 92 -8.97 10.27 1.55
C ALA A 92 -10.45 9.82 1.49
N ARG A 93 -10.94 9.50 0.29
CA ARG A 93 -12.30 8.96 0.12
C ARG A 93 -12.40 7.52 0.63
N PHE A 94 -11.35 6.74 0.39
CA PHE A 94 -11.28 5.35 0.80
C PHE A 94 -11.23 5.21 2.32
N THR A 95 -10.36 5.95 3.02
CA THR A 95 -10.26 5.89 4.49
C THR A 95 -11.57 6.27 5.17
N ARG A 96 -12.30 7.26 4.63
CA ARG A 96 -13.64 7.62 5.09
C ARG A 96 -14.64 6.46 4.91
N ALA A 97 -14.63 5.81 3.76
CA ALA A 97 -15.51 4.66 3.50
C ALA A 97 -15.16 3.47 4.41
N LEU A 98 -13.87 3.16 4.55
CA LEU A 98 -13.36 2.09 5.38
C LEU A 98 -13.75 2.28 6.85
N ARG A 99 -13.64 3.50 7.38
CA ARG A 99 -14.08 3.83 8.74
C ARG A 99 -15.57 3.55 8.94
N ASN A 100 -16.40 3.88 7.95
CA ASN A 100 -17.84 3.62 8.03
C ASN A 100 -18.15 2.11 8.01
N ILE A 101 -17.36 1.31 7.28
CA ILE A 101 -17.55 -0.14 7.18
C ILE A 101 -17.05 -0.86 8.44
N ARG A 102 -15.87 -0.48 8.96
CA ARG A 102 -15.24 -1.17 10.10
C ARG A 102 -15.63 -0.61 11.47
N GLY A 103 -16.23 0.57 11.52
CA GLY A 103 -16.51 1.29 12.77
C GLY A 103 -15.28 1.86 13.47
N ARG A 104 -14.07 1.65 12.94
CA ARG A 104 -12.81 2.20 13.46
C ARG A 104 -11.90 2.71 12.35
N GLU A 105 -11.06 3.67 12.69
CA GLU A 105 -10.05 4.19 11.77
C GLU A 105 -8.89 3.20 11.60
N VAL A 106 -8.40 3.08 10.36
CA VAL A 106 -7.14 2.42 10.04
C VAL A 106 -6.25 3.51 9.44
N PRO A 107 -5.07 3.79 10.04
CA PRO A 107 -4.18 4.79 9.50
C PRO A 107 -3.74 4.41 8.08
N LEU A 108 -3.59 5.41 7.23
CA LEU A 108 -3.04 5.28 5.89
C LEU A 108 -1.86 6.25 5.76
N VAL A 109 -0.71 5.71 5.42
CA VAL A 109 0.50 6.48 5.11
C VAL A 109 0.81 6.37 3.62
N PHE A 110 1.50 7.36 3.10
CA PHE A 110 1.96 7.34 1.72
C PHE A 110 3.43 6.98 1.65
N TRP A 111 3.80 6.13 0.70
CA TRP A 111 5.17 5.71 0.46
C TRP A 111 5.61 6.07 -0.95
N ASP A 112 6.87 6.45 -1.08
CA ASP A 112 7.42 6.89 -2.35
C ASP A 112 7.75 5.69 -3.24
N GLU A 113 7.12 5.62 -4.41
CA GLU A 113 7.25 4.51 -5.37
C GLU A 113 8.50 4.60 -6.25
N ARG A 114 9.42 5.55 -6.02
CA ARG A 114 10.65 5.72 -6.83
C ARG A 114 11.57 4.49 -6.87
N LEU A 115 11.28 3.43 -6.13
CA LEU A 115 12.01 2.17 -6.16
C LEU A 115 11.67 1.33 -7.39
N SER A 116 12.35 1.74 -8.45
CA SER A 116 12.90 1.05 -9.62
C SER A 116 12.41 -0.35 -9.98
N SER A 117 12.26 -0.57 -11.28
CA SER A 117 12.10 -1.86 -11.95
C SER A 117 12.99 -2.98 -11.39
N PHE A 118 14.17 -2.64 -10.84
CA PHE A 118 15.10 -3.56 -10.20
C PHE A 118 14.49 -4.35 -9.03
N ALA A 119 13.66 -3.73 -8.18
CA ALA A 119 13.09 -4.40 -7.02
C ALA A 119 11.96 -5.38 -7.40
N ALA A 120 11.30 -5.13 -8.54
CA ALA A 120 10.35 -6.09 -9.12
C ALA A 120 11.08 -7.28 -9.77
N ASP A 121 12.20 -7.02 -10.45
CA ASP A 121 13.04 -8.08 -11.03
C ASP A 121 13.67 -8.97 -9.94
N GLU A 122 14.12 -8.38 -8.82
CA GLU A 122 14.66 -9.09 -7.67
C GLU A 122 13.60 -9.97 -6.98
N TRP A 123 12.36 -9.49 -6.85
CA TRP A 123 11.25 -10.29 -6.32
C TRP A 123 10.96 -11.54 -7.16
N ILE A 124 11.01 -11.41 -8.49
CA ILE A 124 10.85 -12.53 -9.41
C ILE A 124 12.03 -13.50 -9.28
N ALA A 125 13.25 -12.98 -9.15
CA ALA A 125 14.46 -13.78 -8.96
C ALA A 125 14.48 -14.57 -7.64
N GLU A 126 13.86 -14.05 -6.57
CA GLU A 126 13.69 -14.72 -5.27
C GLU A 126 12.62 -15.84 -5.27
N GLY A 127 12.05 -16.18 -6.43
CA GLY A 127 11.02 -17.22 -6.54
C GLY A 127 9.60 -16.72 -6.26
N GLY A 128 9.39 -15.39 -6.32
CA GLY A 128 8.07 -14.79 -6.23
C GLY A 128 7.18 -15.25 -7.38
N SER A 129 6.06 -15.92 -7.06
CA SER A 129 5.10 -16.34 -8.07
C SER A 129 4.26 -15.16 -8.57
N PRO A 130 4.16 -14.94 -9.90
CA PRO A 130 3.29 -13.92 -10.49
C PRO A 130 1.81 -14.31 -10.46
N ALA A 131 1.44 -15.44 -9.82
CA ALA A 131 0.06 -15.92 -9.75
C ALA A 131 -0.93 -14.87 -9.20
N ALA A 132 -0.47 -13.95 -8.34
CA ALA A 132 -1.27 -12.86 -7.79
C ALA A 132 -1.44 -11.64 -8.73
N GLY A 133 -0.69 -11.60 -9.84
CA GLY A 133 -0.67 -10.50 -10.82
C GLY A 133 0.43 -9.47 -10.56
N GLN A 134 0.86 -8.80 -11.63
CA GLN A 134 1.97 -7.82 -11.61
C GLN A 134 1.74 -6.66 -10.63
N ASP A 135 0.53 -6.11 -10.56
CA ASP A 135 0.24 -4.99 -9.65
C ASP A 135 0.32 -5.44 -8.18
N ALA A 136 -0.09 -6.68 -7.86
CA ALA A 136 0.09 -7.22 -6.50
C ALA A 136 1.56 -7.38 -6.11
N VAL A 137 2.42 -7.73 -7.07
CA VAL A 137 3.88 -7.76 -6.88
C VAL A 137 4.41 -6.34 -6.66
N ALA A 138 3.95 -5.35 -7.42
CA ALA A 138 4.32 -3.95 -7.21
C ALA A 138 3.94 -3.47 -5.80
N ALA A 139 2.73 -3.79 -5.32
CA ALA A 139 2.34 -3.53 -3.94
C ALA A 139 3.24 -4.23 -2.90
N ALA A 140 3.72 -5.44 -3.20
CA ALA A 140 4.66 -6.15 -2.32
C ALA A 140 6.03 -5.46 -2.27
N VAL A 141 6.52 -4.96 -3.40
CA VAL A 141 7.76 -4.17 -3.48
C VAL A 141 7.63 -2.88 -2.65
N ILE A 142 6.52 -2.15 -2.79
CA ILE A 142 6.21 -0.97 -1.99
C ILE A 142 6.27 -1.30 -0.50
N LEU A 143 5.62 -2.40 -0.08
CA LEU A 143 5.58 -2.78 1.33
C LEU A 143 6.96 -3.17 1.86
N ARG A 144 7.73 -3.94 1.10
CA ARG A 144 9.07 -4.39 1.49
C ARG A 144 9.97 -3.17 1.70
N SER A 145 10.02 -2.28 0.72
CA SER A 145 10.78 -1.03 0.80
C SER A 145 10.41 -0.20 2.03
N TYR A 146 9.11 -0.02 2.28
CA TYR A 146 8.63 0.71 3.45
C TYR A 146 9.15 0.08 4.75
N LEU A 147 9.04 -1.25 4.88
CA LEU A 147 9.51 -1.98 6.07
C LEU A 147 11.03 -1.90 6.25
N ASP A 148 11.80 -1.95 5.16
CA ASP A 148 13.27 -1.87 5.19
C ASP A 148 13.74 -0.49 5.67
N GLU A 149 13.08 0.59 5.22
CA GLU A 149 13.34 1.93 5.78
C GLU A 149 13.02 1.97 7.28
N GLN A 150 11.87 1.41 7.71
CA GLN A 150 11.50 1.39 9.12
C GLN A 150 12.49 0.60 9.99
N ARG A 151 13.22 -0.37 9.42
CA ARG A 151 14.27 -1.13 10.12
C ARG A 151 15.60 -0.38 10.13
N SER A 152 15.98 0.23 9.00
CA SER A 152 17.23 1.00 8.87
C SER A 152 17.24 2.25 9.73
N CYS A 153 16.05 2.81 9.97
CA CYS A 153 15.84 3.91 10.88
C CYS A 153 15.55 3.46 12.33
N ARG A 154 15.89 2.24 12.76
CA ARG A 154 15.87 1.87 14.19
C ARG A 154 17.28 1.88 14.75
#